data_AF-A0A0A9Z557-F1
#
_entry.id   AF-A0A0A9Z557-F1
#
_cell.length_a   1.000
_cell.length_b   1.000
_cell.length_c   1.000
_cell.angle_alpha   90.00
_cell.angle_beta   90.00
_cell.angle_gamma   90.00
#
_symmetry.space_group_name_H-M   'P 1'
#
loop_
_entity.id
_entity.type
_entity.pdbx_description
1 polymer ?
#
loop_
_entity_poly.entity_id
_entity_poly.type
_entity_poly.pdbx_seq_one_letter_code
_entity_poly.pdbx_strand_id
1 'polypeptide(L)'
;MLSESVNRKVVFLVLGGIFLFHQVGFSFCERVASGKIGSQVTLPCDSSRSTELFMFWETPMGVIAPGYNTSRSKYKYDVLTGDLKIYIHQKEENGKYSCYSRNLYSGAISVSTVALEIEEQWQAAGSDFLAVLYRCIAIVSVTIVVLGGWIAHIFWKKFLQKSYILDDLDQLESMDGDVELTQLNP
;
A
#
# COMPACT_ATOMS: atom_id res chain seq x y z
N MET A 1 38.14 -7.57 -5.03
CA MET A 1 37.57 -6.53 -4.13
C MET A 1 36.47 -5.64 -4.75
N LEU A 2 36.33 -5.50 -6.07
CA LEU A 2 35.29 -4.63 -6.68
C LEU A 2 33.86 -5.22 -6.69
N SER A 3 33.69 -6.55 -6.52
CA SER A 3 32.37 -7.19 -6.63
C SER A 3 31.49 -7.07 -5.36
N GLU A 4 32.07 -6.85 -4.18
CA GLU A 4 31.30 -6.70 -2.93
C GLU A 4 30.64 -5.32 -2.83
N SER A 5 31.28 -4.28 -3.35
CA SER A 5 30.78 -2.90 -3.31
C SER A 5 29.49 -2.73 -4.11
N VAL A 6 29.40 -3.39 -5.28
CA VAL A 6 28.22 -3.32 -6.16
C VAL A 6 27.04 -4.05 -5.54
N ASN A 7 27.25 -5.24 -4.98
CA ASN A 7 26.19 -6.02 -4.33
C ASN A 7 25.60 -5.30 -3.11
N ARG A 8 26.44 -4.63 -2.31
CA ARG A 8 25.98 -3.87 -1.15
C ARG A 8 25.11 -2.67 -1.59
N LYS A 9 25.51 -1.91 -2.62
CA LYS A 9 24.75 -0.76 -3.12
C LYS A 9 23.41 -1.15 -3.74
N VAL A 10 23.36 -2.25 -4.48
CA VAL A 10 22.11 -2.75 -5.09
C VAL A 10 21.13 -3.25 -4.02
N VAL A 11 21.62 -3.96 -3.00
CA VAL A 11 20.79 -4.39 -1.86
C VAL A 11 20.21 -3.19 -1.11
N PHE A 12 20.99 -2.13 -0.89
CA PHE A 12 20.48 -0.90 -0.27
C PHE A 12 19.44 -0.17 -1.14
N LEU A 13 19.58 -0.17 -2.47
CA LEU A 13 18.60 0.44 -3.36
C LEU A 13 17.30 -0.37 -3.47
N VAL A 14 17.39 -1.70 -3.48
CA VAL A 14 16.22 -2.58 -3.54
C VAL A 14 15.47 -2.57 -2.20
N LEU A 15 16.18 -2.69 -1.07
CA LEU A 15 15.56 -2.62 0.26
C LEU A 15 15.04 -1.20 0.55
N GLY A 16 15.78 -0.15 0.18
CA GLY A 16 15.35 1.23 0.32
C GLY A 16 14.16 1.58 -0.59
N GLY A 17 14.12 1.05 -1.81
CA GLY A 17 12.99 1.17 -2.72
C GLY A 17 11.74 0.47 -2.18
N ILE A 18 11.88 -0.75 -1.66
CA ILE A 18 10.77 -1.49 -1.01
C ILE A 18 10.29 -0.75 0.25
N PHE A 19 11.19 -0.16 1.04
CA PHE A 19 10.83 0.63 2.22
C PHE A 19 10.08 1.93 1.87
N LEU A 20 10.49 2.61 0.81
CA LEU A 20 9.79 3.79 0.30
C LEU A 20 8.42 3.43 -0.28
N PHE A 21 8.30 2.31 -1.01
CA PHE A 21 7.03 1.81 -1.52
C PHE A 21 6.08 1.34 -0.41
N HIS A 22 6.61 0.81 0.70
CA HIS A 22 5.80 0.46 1.87
C HIS A 22 5.28 1.71 2.60
N GLN A 23 6.04 2.82 2.60
CA GLN A 23 5.59 4.10 3.17
C GLN A 23 4.50 4.80 2.36
N VAL A 24 4.53 4.72 1.02
CA VAL A 24 3.45 5.29 0.19
C VAL A 24 2.22 4.38 0.05
N GLY A 25 2.33 3.11 0.47
CA GLY A 25 1.23 2.14 0.42
C GLY A 25 0.44 1.97 1.72
N PHE A 26 0.87 2.59 2.82
CA PHE A 26 0.23 2.46 4.13
C PHE A 26 -0.44 3.78 4.56
N SER A 27 -1.70 3.66 4.96
CA SER A 27 -2.56 4.70 5.58
C SER A 27 -3.26 5.70 4.65
N PHE A 28 -4.09 5.17 3.76
CA PHE A 28 -5.42 5.75 3.61
C PHE A 28 -6.47 4.65 3.72
N CYS A 29 -6.63 4.12 4.94
CA CYS A 29 -7.86 3.41 5.28
C CYS A 29 -8.92 4.50 5.52
N GLU A 30 -9.34 5.17 4.45
CA GLU A 30 -10.50 6.05 4.51
C GLU A 30 -11.68 5.16 4.88
N ARG A 31 -12.38 5.50 5.96
CA ARG A 31 -13.57 4.75 6.34
C ARG A 31 -14.61 5.04 5.27
N VAL A 32 -15.00 4.01 4.53
CA VAL A 32 -16.08 4.11 3.54
C VAL A 32 -17.34 3.53 4.14
N ALA A 33 -18.43 4.28 4.06
CA ALA A 33 -19.76 3.81 4.39
C ALA A 33 -20.58 3.77 3.10
N SER A 34 -21.12 2.59 2.76
CA SER A 34 -21.94 2.41 1.58
C SER A 34 -23.43 2.45 1.92
N GLY A 35 -24.22 3.12 1.08
CA GLY A 35 -25.66 3.29 1.27
C GLY A 35 -26.45 3.25 -0.02
N LYS A 36 -27.75 2.98 0.08
CA LYS A 36 -28.68 3.03 -1.06
C LYS A 36 -29.64 4.20 -0.92
N ILE A 37 -30.13 4.72 -2.04
CA ILE A 37 -31.19 5.74 -2.04
C ILE A 37 -32.44 5.15 -1.35
N GLY A 38 -33.04 5.92 -0.44
CA GLY A 38 -34.17 5.50 0.38
C GLY A 38 -33.80 4.66 1.61
N SER A 39 -32.50 4.44 1.87
CA SER A 39 -32.02 3.75 3.06
C SER A 39 -31.41 4.71 4.08
N GLN A 40 -31.37 4.25 5.33
CA GLN A 40 -30.68 4.94 6.41
C GLN A 40 -29.30 4.34 6.61
N VAL A 41 -28.27 5.19 6.59
CA VAL A 41 -26.89 4.81 6.89
C VAL A 41 -26.45 5.48 8.19
N THR A 42 -25.62 4.78 8.96
CA THR A 42 -25.02 5.32 10.19
C THR A 42 -23.53 5.48 9.98
N LEU A 43 -23.04 6.72 10.10
CA LEU A 43 -21.63 7.07 10.04
C LEU A 43 -21.06 7.07 11.46
N PRO A 44 -20.12 6.18 11.78
CA PRO A 44 -19.53 6.12 13.11
C PRO A 44 -18.59 7.31 13.34
N CYS A 45 -18.65 7.90 14.53
CA CYS A 45 -17.65 8.87 14.98
C CYS A 45 -16.69 8.25 16.02
N ASP A 46 -15.44 8.73 16.07
CA ASP A 46 -14.44 8.26 17.04
C ASP A 46 -14.76 8.65 18.49
N SER A 47 -15.65 9.62 18.72
CA SER A 47 -16.24 9.89 20.05
C SER A 47 -17.02 8.71 20.63
N SER A 48 -17.45 7.75 19.80
CA SER A 48 -18.16 6.55 20.24
C SER A 48 -17.26 5.55 21.00
N ARG A 49 -15.94 5.58 20.77
CA ARG A 49 -14.98 4.59 21.31
C ARG A 49 -13.91 5.16 22.25
N SER A 50 -13.88 6.47 22.43
CA SER A 50 -12.79 7.17 23.12
C SER A 50 -13.32 8.13 24.18
N THR A 51 -12.42 8.72 24.97
CA THR A 51 -12.74 9.77 25.95
C THR A 51 -12.84 11.14 25.25
N GLU A 52 -13.44 11.15 24.06
CA GLU A 52 -13.63 12.34 23.24
C GLU A 52 -15.10 12.73 23.21
N LEU A 53 -15.38 14.01 23.44
CA LEU A 53 -16.70 14.60 23.31
C LEU A 53 -16.98 14.94 21.85
N PHE A 54 -18.13 14.51 21.36
CA PHE A 54 -18.63 14.95 20.07
C PHE A 54 -18.84 16.47 20.04
N MET A 55 -18.39 17.13 18.96
CA MET A 55 -18.64 18.56 18.74
C MET A 55 -19.65 18.79 17.62
N PHE A 56 -19.28 18.48 16.37
CA PHE A 56 -20.13 18.69 15.20
C PHE A 56 -19.69 17.81 14.03
N TRP A 57 -20.57 17.69 13.04
CA TRP A 57 -20.27 17.09 11.74
C TRP A 57 -20.16 18.16 10.67
N GLU A 58 -19.15 18.03 9.83
CA GLU A 58 -19.03 18.76 8.57
C GLU A 58 -19.47 17.84 7.43
N THR A 59 -20.36 18.35 6.59
CA THR A 59 -20.92 17.63 5.44
C THR A 59 -20.67 18.44 4.17
N PRO A 60 -20.76 17.82 2.98
CA PRO A 60 -20.67 18.55 1.71
C PRO A 60 -21.72 19.66 1.58
N MET A 61 -22.85 19.54 2.29
CA MET A 61 -23.98 20.47 2.24
C MET A 61 -23.97 21.50 3.39
N GLY A 62 -22.98 21.45 4.29
CA GLY A 62 -22.88 22.35 5.44
C GLY A 62 -22.57 21.63 6.76
N VAL A 63 -22.74 22.34 7.87
CA VAL A 63 -22.35 21.87 9.20
C VAL A 63 -23.59 21.44 10.01
N ILE A 64 -23.49 20.30 10.68
CA ILE A 64 -24.49 19.76 11.61
C ILE A 64 -23.92 19.84 13.02
N ALA A 65 -24.45 20.76 13.82
CA ALA A 65 -24.00 21.01 15.18
C ALA A 65 -25.17 21.03 16.18
N PRO A 66 -24.92 20.74 17.48
CA PRO A 66 -25.90 20.91 18.54
C PRO A 66 -26.40 22.36 18.59
N GLY A 67 -27.72 22.54 18.49
CA GLY A 67 -28.35 23.88 18.48
C GLY A 67 -28.50 24.52 17.10
N TYR A 68 -27.98 23.91 16.03
CA TYR A 68 -28.21 24.36 14.66
C TYR A 68 -29.47 23.73 14.06
N ASN A 69 -30.20 24.50 13.24
CA ASN A 69 -31.49 24.15 12.64
C ASN A 69 -31.37 23.40 11.29
N THR A 70 -30.29 22.65 11.09
CA THR A 70 -30.20 21.70 9.97
C THR A 70 -31.37 20.71 10.02
N SER A 71 -31.87 20.32 8.83
CA SER A 71 -33.06 19.49 8.65
C SER A 71 -33.04 18.25 9.56
N ARG A 72 -33.73 18.33 10.71
CA ARG A 72 -33.77 17.28 11.74
C ARG A 72 -34.41 15.98 11.24
N SER A 73 -35.17 16.05 10.15
CA SER A 73 -35.77 14.87 9.51
C SER A 73 -34.78 14.09 8.66
N LYS A 74 -33.76 14.74 8.11
CA LYS A 74 -32.74 14.13 7.23
C LYS A 74 -31.53 13.65 8.01
N TYR A 75 -31.09 14.45 8.99
CA TYR A 75 -29.90 14.17 9.80
C TYR A 75 -30.29 13.97 11.26
N LYS A 76 -29.93 12.82 11.81
CA LYS A 76 -30.13 12.49 13.22
C LYS A 76 -28.83 11.99 13.80
N TYR A 77 -28.31 12.63 14.84
CA TYR A 77 -27.11 12.16 15.52
C TYR A 77 -27.43 11.69 16.93
N ASP A 78 -26.69 10.70 17.41
CA ASP A 78 -26.78 10.23 18.78
C ASP A 78 -25.88 11.13 19.66
N VAL A 79 -26.47 11.80 20.66
CA VAL A 79 -25.78 12.84 21.46
C VAL A 79 -24.57 12.28 22.23
N LEU A 80 -24.64 11.01 22.64
CA LEU A 80 -23.60 10.37 23.45
C LEU A 80 -22.42 9.87 22.63
N THR A 81 -22.68 9.29 21.46
CA THR A 81 -21.64 8.68 20.61
C THR A 81 -21.17 9.60 19.50
N GLY A 82 -21.98 10.59 19.12
CA GLY A 82 -21.73 11.44 17.95
C GLY A 82 -22.01 10.74 16.62
N ASP A 83 -22.57 9.53 16.63
CA ASP A 83 -22.83 8.78 15.40
C ASP A 83 -23.94 9.45 14.59
N LEU A 84 -23.68 9.68 13.29
CA LEU A 84 -24.58 10.39 12.40
C LEU A 84 -25.40 9.42 11.57
N LYS A 85 -26.71 9.40 11.80
CA LYS A 85 -27.70 8.69 11.01
C LYS A 85 -28.22 9.62 9.92
N ILE A 86 -28.00 9.23 8.68
CA ILE A 86 -28.42 9.99 7.49
C ILE A 86 -29.44 9.14 6.74
N TYR A 87 -30.56 9.74 6.38
CA TYR A 87 -31.49 9.15 5.42
C TYR A 87 -31.15 9.66 4.02
N ILE A 88 -30.79 8.75 3.12
CA ILE A 88 -30.30 9.08 1.78
C ILE A 88 -31.50 9.33 0.87
N HIS A 89 -31.64 10.54 0.35
CA HIS A 89 -32.70 10.92 -0.57
C HIS A 89 -32.21 10.99 -2.02
N GLN A 90 -30.97 11.44 -2.23
CA GLN A 90 -30.46 11.77 -3.56
C GLN A 90 -28.97 11.48 -3.67
N LYS A 91 -28.46 11.23 -4.88
CA LYS A 91 -27.07 10.82 -5.11
C LYS A 91 -26.06 11.94 -4.82
N GLU A 92 -26.50 13.19 -4.89
CA GLU A 92 -25.71 14.40 -4.62
C GLU A 92 -25.30 14.51 -3.14
N GLU A 93 -25.83 13.63 -2.28
CA GLU A 93 -25.44 13.51 -0.87
C GLU A 93 -24.17 12.68 -0.67
N ASN A 94 -23.63 12.09 -1.75
CA ASN A 94 -22.31 11.45 -1.77
C ASN A 94 -21.24 12.49 -1.44
N GLY A 95 -20.29 12.12 -0.58
CA GLY A 95 -19.13 12.94 -0.29
C GLY A 95 -18.44 12.56 1.00
N LYS A 96 -17.52 13.42 1.43
CA LYS A 96 -16.78 13.25 2.67
C LYS A 96 -17.51 13.92 3.82
N TYR A 97 -17.70 13.16 4.88
CA TYR A 97 -18.29 13.61 6.12
C TYR A 97 -17.21 13.58 7.20
N SER A 98 -16.96 14.72 7.84
CA SER A 98 -15.91 14.84 8.85
C SER A 98 -16.54 15.09 10.21
N CYS A 99 -16.31 14.17 11.15
CA CYS A 99 -16.68 14.33 12.54
C CYS A 99 -15.56 15.03 13.30
N TYR A 100 -15.90 16.07 14.03
CA TYR A 100 -14.99 16.76 14.94
C TYR A 100 -15.32 16.35 16.38
N SER A 101 -14.31 15.81 17.07
CA SER A 101 -14.40 15.41 18.47
C SER A 101 -13.29 16.06 19.28
N ARG A 102 -13.52 16.24 20.59
CA ARG A 102 -12.57 16.86 21.50
C ARG A 102 -12.20 15.92 22.63
N ASN A 103 -10.92 15.66 22.79
CA ASN A 103 -10.43 14.85 23.89
C ASN A 103 -10.67 15.53 25.25
N LEU A 104 -11.20 14.79 26.22
CA LEU A 104 -11.52 15.30 27.56
C LEU A 104 -10.28 15.67 28.39
N TYR A 105 -9.17 14.97 28.20
CA TYR A 105 -7.97 15.13 29.03
C TYR A 105 -6.98 16.12 28.43
N SER A 106 -6.70 16.00 27.12
CA SER A 106 -5.73 16.86 26.44
C SER A 106 -6.37 18.13 25.87
N GLY A 107 -7.70 18.17 25.72
CA GLY A 107 -8.42 19.24 25.03
C GLY A 107 -8.17 19.30 23.52
N ALA A 108 -7.38 18.36 22.98
CA ALA A 108 -7.03 18.27 21.57
C ALA A 108 -8.26 17.92 20.72
N ILE A 109 -8.28 18.43 19.49
CA ILE A 109 -9.35 18.17 18.53
C ILE A 109 -8.90 17.02 17.63
N SER A 110 -9.74 16.01 17.50
CA SER A 110 -9.59 14.88 16.59
C SER A 110 -10.61 15.00 15.46
N VAL A 111 -10.21 14.57 14.26
CA VAL A 111 -11.04 14.63 13.06
C VAL A 111 -11.12 13.24 12.43
N SER A 112 -12.33 12.70 12.38
CA SER A 112 -12.61 11.41 11.74
C SER A 112 -13.36 11.64 10.45
N THR A 113 -12.79 11.25 9.31
CA THR A 113 -13.43 11.42 8.00
C THR A 113 -13.97 10.08 7.49
N VAL A 114 -15.23 10.10 7.08
CA VAL A 114 -15.93 8.97 6.50
C VAL A 114 -16.45 9.37 5.12
N ALA A 115 -16.07 8.63 4.08
CA ALA A 115 -16.62 8.80 2.75
C ALA A 115 -17.96 8.05 2.65
N LEU A 116 -19.04 8.76 2.36
CA LEU A 116 -20.34 8.15 2.09
C LEU A 116 -20.46 7.87 0.60
N GLU A 117 -20.45 6.60 0.23
CA GLU A 117 -20.63 6.18 -1.16
C GLU A 117 -22.06 5.65 -1.35
N ILE A 118 -22.79 6.28 -2.27
CA ILE A 118 -24.16 5.86 -2.58
C ILE A 118 -24.08 4.87 -3.73
N GLU A 119 -24.31 3.60 -3.41
CA GLU A 119 -24.35 2.53 -4.40
C GLU A 119 -25.57 2.71 -5.30
N GLU A 120 -25.33 2.86 -6.59
CA GLU A 120 -26.37 2.59 -7.56
C GLU A 120 -26.62 1.09 -7.59
N GLN A 121 -27.89 0.71 -7.47
CA GLN A 121 -28.40 -0.66 -7.36
C GLN A 121 -27.94 -1.65 -8.47
N TRP A 122 -27.19 -1.19 -9.47
CA TRP A 122 -26.75 -1.97 -10.62
C TRP A 122 -25.23 -2.17 -10.76
N GLN A 123 -24.36 -1.54 -9.95
CA GLN A 123 -22.90 -1.57 -10.24
C GLN A 123 -21.95 -1.99 -9.09
N ALA A 124 -22.40 -2.12 -7.85
CA ALA A 124 -21.49 -2.11 -6.69
C ALA A 124 -20.77 -3.42 -6.31
N ALA A 125 -20.84 -4.51 -7.08
CA ALA A 125 -20.24 -5.79 -6.66
C ALA A 125 -19.07 -6.28 -7.54
N GLY A 126 -18.77 -5.63 -8.68
CA GLY A 126 -17.90 -6.23 -9.71
C GLY A 126 -16.66 -5.44 -10.11
N SER A 127 -16.69 -4.10 -10.10
CA SER A 127 -15.63 -3.28 -10.70
C SER A 127 -14.39 -3.13 -9.83
N ASP A 128 -14.57 -2.96 -8.53
CA ASP A 128 -13.50 -2.44 -7.67
C ASP A 128 -12.52 -3.54 -7.27
N PHE A 129 -13.02 -4.77 -7.12
CA PHE A 129 -12.17 -5.94 -6.89
C PHE A 129 -11.25 -6.22 -8.09
N LEU A 130 -11.76 -6.10 -9.32
CA LEU A 130 -10.97 -6.35 -10.53
C LEU A 130 -9.84 -5.33 -10.68
N ALA A 131 -10.12 -4.06 -10.38
CA ALA A 131 -9.13 -2.98 -10.45
C ALA A 131 -8.02 -3.16 -9.41
N VAL A 132 -8.37 -3.52 -8.17
CA VAL A 132 -7.39 -3.83 -7.11
C VAL A 132 -6.58 -5.07 -7.47
N LEU A 133 -7.24 -6.13 -7.95
CA LEU A 133 -6.60 -7.37 -8.38
C LEU A 133 -5.58 -7.12 -9.51
N TYR A 134 -5.95 -6.34 -10.54
CA TYR A 134 -5.06 -6.03 -11.66
C TYR A 134 -3.83 -5.23 -11.22
N ARG A 135 -4.01 -4.25 -10.31
CA ARG A 135 -2.89 -3.49 -9.73
C ARG A 135 -1.93 -4.39 -8.96
N CYS A 136 -2.46 -5.32 -8.16
CA CYS A 136 -1.63 -6.29 -7.41
C CYS A 136 -0.86 -7.21 -8.36
N ILE A 137 -1.50 -7.75 -9.40
CA ILE A 137 -0.85 -8.62 -10.40
C ILE A 137 0.28 -7.89 -11.11
N ALA A 138 0.06 -6.63 -11.52
CA ALA A 138 1.09 -5.82 -12.18
C ALA A 138 2.32 -5.56 -11.29
N ILE A 139 2.13 -5.32 -10.00
CA ILE A 139 3.25 -5.12 -9.05
C ILE A 139 4.02 -6.43 -8.86
N VAL A 140 3.31 -7.56 -8.71
CA VAL A 140 3.95 -8.88 -8.54
C VAL A 140 4.72 -9.30 -9.79
N SER A 141 4.19 -9.05 -10.99
CA SER A 141 4.90 -9.41 -12.23
C SER A 141 6.20 -8.62 -12.40
N VAL A 142 6.19 -7.32 -12.10
CA VAL A 142 7.39 -6.48 -12.16
C VAL A 142 8.45 -6.92 -11.15
N THR A 143 8.05 -7.25 -9.92
CA THR A 143 9.01 -7.70 -8.89
C THR A 143 9.66 -9.03 -9.26
N ILE A 144 8.91 -9.98 -9.83
CA ILE A 144 9.46 -11.25 -10.33
C ILE A 144 10.48 -11.03 -11.45
N VAL A 145 10.20 -10.13 -12.40
CA VAL A 145 11.12 -9.84 -13.51
C VAL A 145 12.42 -9.21 -13.01
N VAL A 146 12.34 -8.28 -12.05
CA VAL A 146 13.52 -7.65 -11.45
C VAL A 146 14.36 -8.67 -10.68
N LEU A 147 13.73 -9.50 -9.85
CA LEU A 147 14.44 -10.54 -9.09
C LEU A 147 15.04 -11.60 -10.01
N GLY A 148 14.28 -12.05 -11.02
CA GLY A 148 14.75 -13.03 -12.01
C GLY A 148 15.94 -12.52 -12.82
N GLY A 149 15.87 -11.28 -13.32
CA GLY A 149 16.99 -10.65 -14.04
C GLY A 149 18.22 -10.48 -13.15
N TRP A 150 18.04 -10.13 -11.89
CA TRP A 150 19.15 -9.99 -10.95
C TRP A 150 19.83 -11.34 -10.64
N ILE A 151 19.05 -12.39 -10.41
CA ILE A 151 19.56 -13.75 -10.18
C ILE A 151 20.29 -14.26 -11.43
N ALA A 152 19.71 -14.08 -12.62
CA ALA A 152 20.33 -14.47 -13.87
C ALA A 152 21.66 -13.74 -14.10
N HIS A 153 21.73 -12.44 -13.80
CA HIS A 153 22.98 -11.67 -13.89
C HIS A 153 24.06 -12.20 -12.94
N ILE A 154 23.69 -12.53 -11.69
CA ILE A 154 24.63 -13.14 -10.73
C ILE A 154 25.11 -14.51 -11.23
N PHE A 155 24.21 -15.32 -11.76
CA PHE A 155 24.53 -16.66 -12.24
C PHE A 155 25.44 -16.62 -13.47
N TRP A 156 25.14 -15.73 -14.43
CA TRP A 156 25.97 -15.51 -15.62
C TRP A 156 27.39 -15.08 -15.26
N LYS A 157 27.53 -14.16 -14.31
CA LYS A 157 28.83 -13.72 -13.81
C LYS A 157 29.62 -14.85 -13.17
N LYS A 158 28.97 -15.71 -12.38
CA LYS A 158 29.62 -16.87 -11.75
C LYS A 158 29.99 -17.96 -12.76
N PHE A 159 29.16 -18.17 -13.79
CA PHE A 159 29.42 -19.15 -14.84
C PHE A 159 30.62 -18.74 -15.71
N LEU A 160 30.72 -17.46 -16.09
CA LEU A 160 31.87 -16.93 -16.84
C LEU A 160 33.20 -17.05 -16.10
N GLN A 161 33.21 -16.94 -14.76
CA GLN A 161 34.43 -17.20 -14.00
C GLN A 161 34.86 -18.67 -14.05
N LYS A 162 33.90 -19.61 -14.08
CA LYS A 162 34.21 -21.04 -14.08
C LYS A 162 34.81 -21.47 -15.43
N SER A 163 34.36 -20.91 -16.55
CA SER A 163 34.94 -21.23 -17.86
C SER A 163 36.37 -20.74 -18.04
N TYR A 164 36.74 -19.59 -17.46
CA TYR A 164 38.11 -19.06 -17.56
C TYR A 164 39.12 -19.90 -16.78
N ILE A 165 38.74 -20.48 -15.64
CA ILE A 165 39.64 -21.32 -14.83
C ILE A 165 39.90 -22.69 -15.46
N LEU A 166 38.96 -23.24 -16.24
CA LEU A 166 39.18 -24.51 -16.94
C LEU A 166 40.19 -24.38 -18.09
N ASP A 167 40.17 -23.26 -18.82
CA ASP A 167 41.11 -22.99 -19.91
C ASP A 167 42.56 -22.84 -19.41
N ASP A 168 42.76 -22.25 -18.22
CA ASP A 168 44.07 -22.15 -17.57
C ASP A 168 44.59 -23.52 -17.06
N LEU A 169 43.70 -24.45 -16.66
CA LEU A 169 44.12 -25.78 -16.20
C LEU A 169 44.58 -26.66 -17.37
N ASP A 170 43.85 -26.63 -18.49
CA ASP A 170 44.22 -27.39 -19.70
C ASP A 170 45.57 -26.91 -20.27
N GLN A 171 45.85 -25.60 -20.19
CA GLN A 171 47.16 -25.06 -20.60
C GLN A 171 48.31 -25.50 -19.69
N LEU A 172 48.09 -25.59 -18.37
CA LEU A 172 49.12 -26.04 -17.43
C LEU A 172 49.43 -27.54 -17.57
N GLU A 173 48.43 -28.37 -17.86
CA GLU A 173 48.65 -29.80 -18.13
C GLU A 173 49.45 -30.02 -19.43
N SER A 174 49.24 -29.16 -20.44
CA SER A 174 49.99 -29.23 -21.69
C SER A 174 51.48 -28.84 -21.59
N MET A 175 51.87 -28.08 -20.56
CA MET A 175 53.28 -27.66 -20.38
C MET A 175 54.13 -28.65 -19.56
N ASP A 176 53.51 -29.62 -18.89
CA ASP A 176 54.21 -30.66 -18.12
C ASP A 176 54.48 -31.93 -18.94
N GLY A 177 53.72 -32.16 -20.02
CA GLY A 177 53.88 -33.32 -20.92
C GLY A 177 55.12 -33.30 -21.82
N ASP A 178 55.79 -32.15 -21.94
CA ASP A 178 56.85 -31.93 -22.95
C ASP A 178 58.27 -31.99 -22.36
N VAL A 179 58.42 -32.05 -21.04
CA VAL A 179 59.73 -31.95 -20.36
C VAL A 179 60.40 -33.32 -20.12
N GLU A 180 59.68 -34.45 -20.27
CA GLU A 180 60.21 -35.79 -19.96
C GLU A 180 60.69 -36.60 -21.20
N LEU A 181 61.11 -35.95 -22.29
CA LEU A 181 61.61 -36.67 -23.49
C LEU A 181 62.95 -36.19 -24.07
N THR A 182 63.67 -35.27 -23.41
CA THR A 182 64.98 -34.77 -23.92
C THR A 182 66.21 -35.23 -23.13
N GLN A 183 66.10 -36.26 -22.28
CA GLN A 183 67.22 -36.80 -21.49
C GLN A 183 67.56 -38.27 -21.83
N LEU A 184 67.41 -38.68 -23.09
CA LEU A 184 67.98 -39.94 -23.58
C LEU A 184 68.40 -39.83 -25.05
N ASN A 185 69.63 -39.37 -25.28
CA ASN A 185 70.49 -39.99 -26.29
C ASN A 185 71.97 -39.76 -25.90
N PRO A 186 72.83 -40.78 -26.05
CA PRO A 186 74.05 -41.00 -25.27
C PRO A 186 75.26 -40.14 -25.68
#